data_AF-A0A1I6KLM1-F1
#
_entry.id   AF-A0A1I6KLM1-F1
#
_cell.length_a   1.000
_cell.length_b   1.000
_cell.length_c   1.000
_cell.angle_alpha   90.00
_cell.angle_beta   90.00
_cell.angle_gamma   90.00
#
_symmetry.space_group_name_H-M   'P 1'
#
loop_
_entity.id
_entity.type
_entity.pdbx_description
1 polymer ?
#
loop_
_entity_poly.entity_id
_entity_poly.type
_entity_poly.pdbx_seq_one_letter_code
_entity_poly.pdbx_strand_id
1 'polypeptide(L)' 'MGELKDISFSPEAEKMAVKLAAFDIMKQLRKAGKITEEELRYIAEKRNLPVE' A
#
# COMPACT_ATOMS: atom_id res chain seq x y z
N MET A 1 21.10 17.76 15.56
CA MET A 1 19.85 17.11 15.10
C MET A 1 18.86 18.22 14.87
N GLY A 2 18.44 18.47 13.62
CA GLY A 2 17.37 19.42 13.37
C GLY A 2 16.08 18.90 13.98
N GLU A 3 15.31 19.77 14.63
CA GLU A 3 13.98 19.42 15.15
C GLU A 3 13.15 18.86 13.98
N LEU A 4 12.80 17.58 14.05
CA LEU A 4 11.77 17.02 13.21
C LEU A 4 10.50 17.78 13.58
N LYS A 5 10.07 18.73 12.75
CA LYS A 5 8.74 19.32 12.86
C LYS A 5 7.75 18.16 12.95
N ASP A 6 6.85 18.20 13.93
CA ASP A 6 5.77 17.22 14.02
C ASP A 6 4.97 17.25 12.70
N ILE A 7 5.22 16.25 11.86
CA ILE A 7 4.45 16.04 10.64
C ILE A 7 3.22 15.26 11.08
N SER A 8 2.09 15.95 11.22
CA SER A 8 0.80 15.30 11.42
C SER A 8 0.12 15.10 10.06
N PHE A 9 -0.14 13.84 9.72
CA PHE A 9 -1.07 13.51 8.65
C PHE A 9 -2.49 13.60 9.19
N SER A 10 -3.47 13.92 8.34
CA SER A 10 -4.85 13.66 8.74
C SER A 10 -5.04 12.14 8.91
N PRO A 11 -5.92 11.70 9.83
CA PRO A 11 -6.20 10.27 10.01
C PRO A 11 -6.59 9.56 8.71
N GLU A 12 -7.26 10.25 7.79
CA GLU A 12 -7.64 9.75 6.47
C GLU A 12 -6.42 9.56 5.57
N ALA A 13 -5.51 10.53 5.54
CA ALA A 13 -4.30 10.47 4.73
C ALA A 13 -3.37 9.35 5.22
N GLU A 14 -3.21 9.20 6.54
CA GLU A 14 -2.42 8.12 7.12
C GLU A 14 -3.02 6.74 6.78
N LYS A 15 -4.34 6.56 6.94
CA LYS A 15 -5.03 5.32 6.57
C LYS A 15 -4.85 4.99 5.07
N MET A 16 -4.90 6.00 4.21
CA MET A 16 -4.69 5.82 2.77
C MET A 16 -3.24 5.43 2.46
N ALA A 17 -2.27 6.13 3.07
CA ALA A 17 -0.85 5.84 2.91
C ALA A 17 -0.50 4.41 3.32
N VAL A 18 -1.01 3.95 4.47
CA VAL A 18 -0.81 2.57 4.95
C VAL A 18 -1.40 1.56 3.97
N LYS A 19 -2.60 1.81 3.44
CA LYS A 19 -3.22 0.92 2.44
C LYS A 19 -2.41 0.84 1.15
N LEU A 20 -1.95 1.98 0.63
CA LEU A 20 -1.16 2.04 -0.60
C LEU A 20 0.22 1.40 -0.41
N ALA A 21 0.89 1.64 0.71
CA ALA A 21 2.18 1.01 1.04
C ALA A 21 2.05 -0.52 1.12
N ALA A 22 0.99 -1.03 1.78
CA ALA A 22 0.74 -2.46 1.83
C ALA A 22 0.52 -3.06 0.43
N PHE A 23 -0.15 -2.33 -0.47
CA PHE A 23 -0.37 -2.80 -1.83
C PHE A 23 0.89 -2.76 -2.70
N ASP A 24 1.75 -1.74 -2.52
CA ASP A 24 3.03 -1.69 -3.22
C ASP A 24 3.93 -2.88 -2.84
N ILE A 25 3.95 -3.26 -1.57
CA ILE A 25 4.65 -4.48 -1.12
C ILE A 25 4.10 -5.72 -1.85
N MET A 26 2.78 -5.84 -2.02
CA MET A 26 2.18 -6.94 -2.77
C MET A 26 2.61 -6.93 -4.24
N LYS A 27 2.69 -5.76 -4.88
CA LYS A 27 3.22 -5.63 -6.25
C LYS A 27 4.67 -6.13 -6.33
N GLN A 28 5.50 -5.84 -5.31
CA GLN A 28 6.87 -6.33 -5.23
C GLN A 28 6.94 -7.86 -5.05
N LEU A 29 6.07 -8.43 -4.21
CA LEU A 29 5.96 -9.89 -4.04
C LEU A 29 5.56 -10.59 -5.34
N ARG A 30 4.63 -10.01 -6.11
CA ARG A 30 4.25 -10.50 -7.45
C ARG A 30 5.43 -10.45 -8.40
N LYS A 31 6.19 -9.34 -8.44
CA LYS A 31 7.43 -9.23 -9.24
C LYS A 31 8.46 -10.29 -8.86
N ALA A 32 8.55 -10.66 -7.59
CA ALA A 32 9.42 -11.72 -7.09
C ALA A 32 8.87 -13.14 -7.32
N GLY A 33 7.72 -13.30 -7.97
CA GLY A 33 7.10 -14.61 -8.22
C GLY A 33 6.59 -15.31 -6.96
N LYS A 34 6.34 -14.57 -5.87
CA LYS A 34 5.86 -15.11 -4.59
C LYS A 34 4.35 -15.24 -4.51
N ILE A 35 3.64 -14.44 -5.31
CA ILE A 35 2.20 -14.48 -5.49
C ILE A 35 1.86 -14.36 -6.98
N THR A 36 0.71 -14.85 -7.37
CA THR A 36 0.21 -14.74 -8.74
C THR A 36 -0.43 -13.38 -9.01
N GLU A 37 -0.67 -13.09 -10.29
CA GLU A 37 -1.44 -11.92 -10.72
C GLU A 37 -2.89 -11.96 -10.19
N GLU A 38 -3.50 -13.14 -10.14
CA GLU A 38 -4.87 -13.34 -9.65
C GLU A 38 -4.97 -13.06 -8.15
N GLU A 39 -3.99 -13.51 -7.37
CA GLU A 39 -3.90 -13.22 -5.93
C GLU A 39 -3.73 -11.72 -5.67
N LEU A 40 -2.91 -11.03 -6.47
CA LEU A 40 -2.74 -9.58 -6.38
C LEU A 40 -4.05 -8.83 -6.69
N ARG A 41 -4.78 -9.25 -7.75
CA ARG A 41 -6.07 -8.66 -8.14
C ARG A 41 -7.14 -8.89 -7.08
N TYR A 42 -7.24 -10.10 -6.54
CA TYR A 42 -8.17 -10.42 -5.45
C TYR A 42 -7.95 -9.52 -4.24
N ILE A 43 -6.69 -9.29 -3.85
CA ILE A 43 -6.37 -8.41 -2.72
C ILE A 43 -6.76 -6.96 -3.03
N ALA A 44 -6.50 -6.49 -4.25
CA ALA A 44 -6.86 -5.13 -4.65
C ALA A 44 -8.38 -4.90 -4.60
N GLU A 45 -9.16 -5.81 -5.17
CA GLU A 45 -10.63 -5.76 -5.14
C GLU A 45 -11.15 -5.80 -3.69
N LYS A 46 -10.67 -6.75 -2.88
CA LYS A 46 -11.08 -6.88 -1.48
C LYS A 46 -10.76 -5.65 -0.64
N ARG A 47 -9.72 -4.90 -1.00
CA ARG A 47 -9.30 -3.67 -0.30
C ARG A 47 -9.80 -2.40 -0.99
N ASN A 48 -10.58 -2.52 -2.07
CA ASN A 48 -11.06 -1.43 -2.91
C ASN A 48 -9.93 -0.49 -3.34
N LEU A 49 -8.84 -1.07 -3.87
CA LEU A 49 -7.65 -0.37 -4.31
C LEU A 49 -7.58 -0.33 -5.84
N PRO A 50 -7.08 0.77 -6.43
CA PRO A 50 -6.88 0.85 -7.87
C PRO A 50 -5.78 -0.13 -8.32
N VAL A 51 -6.13 -1.03 -9.24
CA VAL A 51 -5.18 -1.85 -9.99
C VAL A 51 -4.88 -1.10 -11.29
N GLU A 52 -3.84 -0.29 -11.28
CA GLU A 52 -3.20 0.23 -12.50
C GLU A 52 -2.22 -0.79 -13.07
#